data_AF-A0A7I8IVD6-F1
#
_entry.id   AF-A0A7I8IVD6-F1
#
_cell.length_a   1.000
_cell.length_b   1.000
_cell.length_c   1.000
_cell.angle_alpha   90.00
_cell.angle_beta   90.00
_cell.angle_gamma   90.00
#
_symmetry.space_group_name_H-M   'P 1'
#
loop_
_entity.id
_entity.type
_entity.pdbx_description
1 polymer ?
#
loop_
_entity_poly.entity_id
_entity_poly.type
_entity_poly.pdbx_seq_one_letter_code
_entity_poly.pdbx_strand_id
1 'polypeptide(L)' 'MTSWSTAILEAPTSSTYDKEILRLHGLPKSIVSDHDVRFTKHFWRTLWSLLGTKLKFSTAYHP' A
#
# COMPACT_ATOMS: atom_id res chain seq x y z
N MET A 1 36.71 13.77 10.36
CA MET A 1 36.68 12.29 10.42
C MET A 1 35.97 11.94 11.73
N THR A 2 34.65 11.97 11.78
CA THR A 2 33.76 10.89 11.32
C THR A 2 32.48 11.45 10.70
N SER A 3 32.06 10.81 9.60
CA SER A 3 30.84 11.08 8.86
C SER A 3 29.64 10.59 9.67
N TRP A 4 28.81 11.50 10.19
CA TRP A 4 27.53 11.18 10.82
C TRP A 4 26.32 11.73 10.03
N SER A 5 26.55 12.23 8.82
CA SER A 5 25.49 12.88 8.03
C SER A 5 24.77 11.95 7.03
N THR A 6 25.00 10.64 7.07
CA THR A 6 24.44 9.69 6.07
C THR A 6 23.55 8.60 6.65
N ALA A 7 23.11 8.70 7.92
CA ALA A 7 22.27 7.67 8.54
C ALA A 7 20.78 8.03 8.70
N ILE A 8 20.39 9.29 8.48
CA ILE A 8 19.00 9.76 8.72
C ILE A 8 18.20 9.95 7.41
N LEU A 9 18.83 9.84 6.23
CA LEU A 9 18.15 10.10 4.95
C LEU A 9 17.53 8.86 4.28
N GLU A 10 17.69 7.66 4.86
CA GLU A 10 17.04 6.44 4.36
C GLU A 10 15.97 5.95 5.35
N ALA A 11 15.07 6.84 5.79
CA ALA A 11 13.77 6.35 6.23
C ALA A 11 13.15 5.62 5.02
N PRO A 12 12.66 4.36 5.15
CA PRO A 12 12.02 3.65 4.05
C PRO A 12 10.83 4.46 3.58
N THR A 13 11.07 5.23 2.53
CA THR A 13 10.17 6.21 1.94
C THR A 13 9.15 5.43 1.13
N SER A 14 8.02 5.05 1.76
CA SER A 14 6.74 4.56 1.20
C SER A 14 6.79 3.49 0.08
N SER A 15 7.56 3.71 -0.98
CA SER A 15 7.89 2.81 -2.09
C SER A 15 8.48 1.44 -1.74
N THR A 16 9.03 1.27 -0.53
CA THR A 16 9.59 -0.02 -0.08
C THR A 16 8.54 -0.92 0.57
N TYR A 17 7.52 -0.34 1.19
CA TYR A 17 6.51 -1.07 1.98
C TYR A 17 5.72 -2.07 1.13
N ASP A 18 5.20 -1.63 -0.02
CA ASP A 18 4.41 -2.49 -0.90
C ASP A 18 5.25 -3.65 -1.47
N LYS A 19 6.51 -3.37 -1.81
CA LYS A 19 7.44 -4.37 -2.35
C LYS A 19 7.79 -5.42 -1.31
N GLU A 20 8.00 -4.99 -0.06
CA GLU A 20 8.34 -5.89 1.03
C GLU A 20 7.16 -6.80 1.40
N ILE A 21 5.94 -6.26 1.45
CA ILE A 21 4.74 -7.07 1.67
C ILE A 21 4.56 -8.12 0.57
N LEU A 22 4.70 -7.72 -0.70
CA LEU A 22 4.58 -8.65 -1.82
C LEU A 22 5.71 -9.71 -1.81
N ARG A 23 6.92 -9.34 -1.40
CA ARG A 23 8.04 -10.28 -1.29
C ARG A 23 7.86 -11.29 -0.16
N LEU A 24 7.38 -10.84 1.01
CA LEU A 24 7.26 -11.68 2.20
C LEU A 24 5.98 -12.54 2.19
N HIS A 25 4.88 -12.01 1.66
CA HIS A 25 3.56 -12.64 1.76
C HIS A 25 2.94 -12.99 0.40
N GLY A 26 3.52 -12.55 -0.71
CA GLY A 26 2.91 -12.66 -2.04
C GLY A 26 1.77 -11.68 -2.24
N LEU A 27 0.97 -11.90 -3.30
CA LEU A 27 -0.21 -11.09 -3.56
C LEU A 27 -1.28 -11.32 -2.48
N PRO A 28 -1.82 -10.26 -1.85
CA PRO A 28 -2.88 -10.41 -0.88
C PRO A 28 -4.15 -10.93 -1.54
N LYS A 29 -4.84 -11.87 -0.88
CA LYS A 29 -6.13 -12.40 -1.35
C LYS A 29 -7.27 -11.36 -1.23
N SER A 30 -7.15 -10.43 -0.30
CA SER A 30 -8.08 -9.31 -0.13
C SER A 30 -7.42 -8.12 0.54
N ILE A 31 -7.84 -6.91 0.17
CA ILE A 31 -7.40 -5.64 0.76
C ILE A 31 -8.63 -4.92 1.31
N VAL A 32 -8.52 -4.35 2.51
CA VAL A 32 -9.53 -3.44 3.07
C VAL A 32 -8.97 -2.02 2.96
N SER A 33 -9.61 -1.19 2.16
CA SER A 33 -9.29 0.23 1.98
C SER A 33 -10.33 1.11 2.65
N ASP A 34 -9.98 2.34 2.99
CA ASP A 34 -10.97 3.40 3.24
C ASP A 34 -11.67 3.84 1.95
N HIS A 35 -12.71 4.67 2.08
CA HIS A 35 -13.49 5.23 0.97
C HIS A 35 -12.76 6.37 0.21
N ASP A 36 -11.42 6.39 0.21
CA ASP A 36 -10.66 7.38 -0.55
C ASP A 36 -10.96 7.25 -2.06
N VAL A 37 -11.15 8.39 -2.70
CA VAL A 37 -11.36 8.52 -4.16
C VAL A 37 -10.27 7.82 -4.98
N ARG A 38 -9.07 7.68 -4.43
CA ARG A 38 -7.96 6.94 -5.04
C ARG A 38 -8.32 5.47 -5.20
N PHE A 39 -8.81 4.80 -4.18
CA PHE A 39 -9.11 3.36 -4.23
C PHE A 39 -10.47 3.03 -4.86
N THR A 40 -11.37 4.01 -4.95
CA THR A 40 -12.66 3.87 -5.66
C THR A 40 -12.55 4.13 -7.17
N LYS A 41 -11.44 4.74 -7.64
CA LYS A 41 -11.20 4.97 -9.07
C LYS A 41 -11.15 3.66 -9.86
N HIS A 42 -11.62 3.73 -11.11
CA HIS A 42 -11.65 2.59 -12.03
C HIS A 42 -10.29 1.90 -12.18
N PHE A 43 -9.20 2.67 -12.28
CA PHE A 43 -7.85 2.11 -12.39
C PHE A 43 -7.55 1.09 -11.28
N TRP A 44 -7.76 1.47 -10.03
CA TRP A 44 -7.44 0.62 -8.89
C TRP A 44 -8.38 -0.58 -8.78
N ARG A 45 -9.67 -0.39 -9.05
CA ARG A 45 -10.64 -1.51 -9.08
C ARG A 45 -10.26 -2.55 -10.14
N THR A 46 -9.88 -2.10 -11.34
CA THR A 46 -9.45 -2.97 -12.43
C THR A 46 -8.13 -3.67 -12.10
N LEU A 47 -7.16 -2.94 -11.56
CA LEU A 47 -5.87 -3.50 -11.15
C LEU A 47 -6.04 -4.66 -10.15
N TRP A 48 -6.82 -4.47 -9.08
CA TRP A 48 -7.04 -5.51 -8.09
C TRP A 48 -7.84 -6.69 -8.64
N SER A 49 -8.80 -6.44 -9.55
CA SER A 49 -9.52 -7.50 -10.24
C SER A 49 -8.60 -8.36 -11.12
N LEU A 50 -7.65 -7.75 -11.83
CA LEU A 50 -6.67 -8.46 -12.65
C LEU A 50 -5.68 -9.29 -11.81
N LEU A 51 -5.31 -8.77 -10.64
CA LEU A 51 -4.45 -9.47 -9.68
C LEU A 51 -5.18 -10.57 -8.88
N GLY A 52 -6.50 -10.72 -9.05
CA GLY A 52 -7.31 -11.68 -8.30
C GLY A 52 -7.52 -11.31 -6.83
N THR A 53 -7.22 -10.06 -6.46
CA THR A 53 -7.33 -9.54 -5.09
C THR A 53 -8.71 -8.92 -4.87
N LYS A 54 -9.41 -9.33 -3.81
CA LYS A 54 -10.72 -8.75 -3.46
C LYS A 54 -10.54 -7.43 -2.71
N LEU A 55 -10.92 -6.31 -3.33
CA LEU A 55 -10.98 -5.00 -2.67
C LEU A 55 -12.28 -4.87 -1.84
N LYS A 56 -12.15 -4.54 -0.57
CA LYS A 56 -13.23 -4.24 0.38
C LYS A 56 -13.05 -2.81 0.89
N PHE A 57 -14.16 -2.15 1.22
CA PHE A 57 -14.13 -0.81 1.82
C PHE A 57 -14.49 -0.88 3.31
N SER A 58 -13.75 -0.16 4.14
CA SER A 58 -14.06 -0.01 5.57
C SER A 58 -15.25 0.92 5.72
N THR A 59 -16.18 0.57 6.62
CA THR A 59 -17.38 1.38 6.90
C THR A 59 -17.13 2.41 8.01
N ALA A 60 -15.87 2.77 8.28
CA ALA A 60 -15.51 3.66 9.37
C ALA A 60 -15.94 5.10 9.03
N TYR A 61 -17.18 5.44 9.36
CA TYR A 61 -17.63 6.81 9.51
C TYR A 61 -17.06 7.37 10.81
N HIS A 62 -16.08 8.26 10.70
CA HIS A 62 -15.67 9.13 11.79
C HIS A 62 -16.14 10.54 11.43
N PRO A 63 -17.22 11.04 12.08
CA PRO A 63 -17.77 12.37 11.81
C PRO A 63 -16.82 13.50 12.20
#